data_AF-A0A7J2KEY6-F1
#
_entry.id   AF-A0A7J2KEY6-F1
#
_cell.length_a   1.000
_cell.length_b   1.000
_cell.length_c   1.000
_cell.angle_alpha   90.00
_cell.angle_beta   90.00
_cell.angle_gamma   90.00
#
_symmetry.space_group_name_H-M   'P 1'
#
loop_
_entity.id
_entity.type
_entity.pdbx_description
1 polymer ?
#
loop_
_entity_poly.entity_id
_entity_poly.type
_entity_poly.pdbx_seq_one_letter_code
_entity_poly.pdbx_strand_id
1 'polypeptide(L)'
;MKYLIKAKIEVEGIVEKPDVIGAIFGQTEGLLGEDYDLRELQDRGRIGRIQVELKTIGSRSVGEIVVPSNLDRVETALLAALLEVVDRVGPYPAKVRVEEILDLRMEKIRKVVERAKEILQKMIQERRIDVKEIMNNVIRDVRSAEIIK
;
A
#
# COMPACT_ATOMS: atom_id res chain seq x y z
N MET A 1 5.60 0.02 0.84
CA MET A 1 4.79 -0.87 -0.02
C MET A 1 4.69 -0.33 -1.42
N LYS A 2 5.11 -1.14 -2.41
CA LYS A 2 4.94 -0.88 -3.84
C LYS A 2 3.68 -1.56 -4.37
N TYR A 3 3.45 -2.80 -3.96
CA TYR A 3 2.33 -3.62 -4.42
C TYR A 3 1.48 -4.15 -3.26
N LEU A 4 0.24 -4.52 -3.55
CA LEU A 4 -0.66 -5.23 -2.65
C LEU A 4 -1.26 -6.42 -3.41
N ILE A 5 -0.95 -7.64 -2.97
CA ILE A 5 -1.56 -8.85 -3.50
C ILE A 5 -2.85 -9.09 -2.73
N LYS A 6 -3.96 -9.33 -3.43
CA LYS A 6 -5.21 -9.78 -2.85
C LYS A 6 -5.58 -11.15 -3.40
N ALA A 7 -5.86 -12.07 -2.50
CA ALA A 7 -6.31 -13.41 -2.83
C ALA A 7 -7.54 -13.78 -2.01
N LYS A 8 -8.40 -14.63 -2.56
CA LYS A 8 -9.49 -15.27 -1.83
C LYS A 8 -9.06 -16.65 -1.38
N ILE A 9 -9.59 -17.07 -0.24
CA ILE A 9 -9.42 -18.42 0.28
C ILE A 9 -10.78 -19.03 0.62
N GLU A 10 -10.96 -20.28 0.22
CA GLU A 10 -12.10 -21.12 0.60
C GLU A 10 -11.57 -22.41 1.21
N VAL A 11 -12.10 -22.79 2.37
CA VAL A 11 -11.68 -24.00 3.10
C VAL A 11 -12.92 -24.84 3.41
N GLU A 12 -12.84 -26.15 3.14
CA GLU A 12 -13.92 -27.11 3.40
C GLU A 12 -14.00 -27.54 4.88
N GLY A 13 -13.80 -26.59 5.78
CA GLY A 13 -13.87 -26.78 7.22
C GLY A 13 -13.81 -25.46 7.97
N ILE A 14 -14.01 -25.53 9.29
CA ILE A 14 -13.91 -24.37 10.18
C ILE A 14 -12.45 -24.23 10.61
N VAL A 15 -11.83 -23.12 10.22
CA VAL A 15 -10.43 -22.79 10.54
C VAL A 15 -10.32 -21.36 11.06
N GLU A 16 -9.24 -21.10 11.80
CA GLU A 16 -8.90 -19.79 12.29
C GLU A 16 -7.79 -19.12 11.47
N LYS A 17 -7.59 -17.82 11.70
CA LYS A 17 -6.55 -17.05 11.01
C LYS A 17 -5.13 -17.65 11.17
N PRO A 18 -4.71 -18.13 12.36
CA PRO A 18 -3.40 -18.73 12.53
C PRO A 18 -3.20 -19.99 11.68
N ASP A 19 -4.25 -20.79 11.48
CA ASP A 19 -4.18 -22.02 10.67
C ASP A 19 -3.87 -21.68 9.21
N VAL A 20 -4.55 -20.68 8.65
CA VAL A 20 -4.33 -20.22 7.27
C VAL A 20 -2.91 -19.67 7.10
N ILE A 21 -2.46 -18.84 8.05
CA ILE A 21 -1.10 -18.29 8.01
C ILE A 21 -0.06 -19.42 8.11
N GLY A 22 -0.29 -20.39 9.00
CA GLY A 22 0.57 -21.57 9.16
C GLY A 22 0.64 -22.41 7.88
N ALA A 23 -0.50 -22.62 7.22
CA ALA A 23 -0.59 -23.34 5.96
C ALA A 23 0.15 -22.61 4.83
N ILE A 24 -0.04 -21.28 4.70
CA ILE A 24 0.67 -20.48 3.70
C ILE A 24 2.18 -20.63 3.89
N PHE A 25 2.71 -20.42 5.10
CA PHE A 25 4.15 -20.56 5.30
C PHE A 25 4.63 -21.99 5.10
N GLY A 26 3.96 -22.98 5.71
CA GLY A 26 4.42 -24.37 5.68
C GLY A 26 4.38 -25.00 4.30
N GLN A 27 3.39 -24.66 3.46
CA GLN A 27 3.30 -25.22 2.11
C GLN A 27 4.15 -24.48 1.07
N THR A 28 4.56 -23.24 1.36
CA THR A 28 5.36 -22.44 0.42
C THR A 28 6.86 -22.46 0.73
N GLU A 29 7.23 -22.89 1.94
CA GLU A 29 8.61 -23.05 2.39
C GLU A 29 9.39 -23.98 1.44
N GLY A 30 10.57 -23.52 1.02
CA GLY A 30 11.51 -24.30 0.19
C GLY A 30 11.15 -24.47 -1.29
N LEU A 31 9.96 -24.05 -1.76
CA LEU A 31 9.56 -24.23 -3.17
C LEU A 31 10.40 -23.44 -4.17
N LEU A 32 10.89 -22.27 -3.77
CA LEU A 32 11.66 -21.35 -4.62
C LEU A 32 13.07 -21.05 -4.05
N GLY A 33 13.49 -21.80 -3.03
CA GLY A 33 14.71 -21.55 -2.26
C GLY A 33 14.54 -20.49 -1.15
N GLU A 34 15.58 -20.35 -0.31
CA GLU A 34 15.55 -19.51 0.89
C GLU A 34 15.33 -18.01 0.60
N ASP A 35 15.83 -17.53 -0.54
CA ASP A 35 15.69 -16.11 -0.92
C ASP A 35 14.24 -15.69 -1.25
N TYR A 36 13.38 -16.66 -1.53
CA TYR A 36 11.96 -16.46 -1.84
C TYR A 36 11.02 -17.11 -0.79
N ASP A 37 11.56 -17.51 0.36
CA ASP A 37 10.76 -17.96 1.48
C ASP A 37 9.95 -16.79 2.06
N LEU A 38 8.65 -17.00 2.28
CA LEU A 38 7.75 -15.94 2.73
C LEU A 38 8.08 -15.43 4.15
N ARG A 39 8.60 -16.28 5.05
CA ARG A 39 9.01 -15.85 6.40
C ARG A 39 10.25 -14.99 6.32
N GLU A 40 11.27 -15.45 5.59
CA GLU A 40 12.52 -14.71 5.37
C GLU A 40 12.24 -13.35 4.70
N LEU A 41 11.39 -13.32 3.68
CA LEU A 41 10.99 -12.09 3.01
C LEU A 41 10.25 -11.13 3.96
N GLN A 42 9.45 -11.65 4.88
CA GLN A 42 8.76 -10.83 5.88
C GLN A 42 9.75 -10.25 6.90
N ASP A 43 10.70 -11.05 7.38
CA ASP A 43 11.71 -10.65 8.36
C ASP A 43 12.70 -9.64 7.78
N ARG A 44 13.08 -9.79 6.50
CA ARG A 44 13.87 -8.82 5.74
C ARG A 44 13.07 -7.56 5.35
N GLY A 45 11.77 -7.48 5.67
CA GLY A 45 10.89 -6.35 5.33
C GLY A 45 10.60 -6.18 3.83
N ARG A 46 10.89 -7.20 3.03
CA ARG A 46 10.61 -7.26 1.59
C ARG A 46 9.12 -7.45 1.32
N ILE A 47 8.42 -8.17 2.19
CA ILE A 47 6.96 -8.20 2.27
C ILE A 47 6.49 -7.72 3.64
N GLY A 48 5.25 -7.23 3.71
CA GLY A 48 4.59 -6.91 4.96
C GLY A 48 3.94 -8.13 5.60
N ARG A 49 3.31 -7.93 6.76
CA ARG A 49 2.54 -8.99 7.43
C ARG A 49 1.41 -9.46 6.53
N ILE A 50 1.30 -10.77 6.36
CA ILE A 50 0.17 -11.43 5.70
C ILE A 50 -1.08 -11.19 6.56
N GLN A 51 -2.08 -10.54 5.99
CA GLN A 51 -3.35 -10.26 6.66
C GLN A 51 -4.39 -11.24 6.15
N VAL A 52 -5.13 -11.83 7.08
CA VAL A 52 -6.18 -12.81 6.78
C VAL A 52 -7.47 -12.38 7.47
N GLU A 53 -8.53 -12.26 6.68
CA GLU A 53 -9.89 -12.09 7.16
C GLU A 53 -10.71 -13.33 6.79
N LEU A 54 -11.35 -13.96 7.77
CA LEU A 54 -12.14 -15.17 7.58
C LEU A 54 -13.55 -14.95 8.12
N LYS A 55 -14.50 -15.60 7.46
CA LYS A 55 -15.90 -15.72 7.87
C LYS A 55 -16.31 -17.18 7.72
N THR A 56 -17.00 -17.70 8.72
CA THR A 56 -17.56 -19.04 8.67
C THR A 56 -18.96 -18.98 8.06
N ILE A 57 -19.19 -19.77 7.02
CA ILE A 57 -20.50 -19.91 6.36
C ILE A 57 -20.86 -21.39 6.39
N GLY A 58 -21.81 -21.76 7.24
CA GLY A 58 -22.19 -23.16 7.47
C GLY A 58 -21.00 -23.95 8.03
N SER A 59 -20.54 -24.95 7.28
CA SER A 59 -19.39 -25.79 7.65
C SER A 59 -18.09 -25.42 6.95
N ARG A 60 -18.04 -24.28 6.23
CA ARG A 60 -16.87 -23.83 5.46
C ARG A 60 -16.38 -22.47 5.95
N SER A 61 -15.09 -22.23 5.79
CA SER A 61 -14.49 -20.91 6.04
C SER A 61 -14.14 -20.26 4.70
N VAL A 62 -14.59 -19.02 4.51
CA VAL A 62 -14.27 -18.21 3.33
C VAL A 62 -13.61 -16.91 3.77
N GLY A 63 -12.67 -16.40 2.98
CA GLY A 63 -11.90 -15.25 3.40
C GLY A 63 -11.09 -14.57 2.32
N GLU A 64 -10.39 -13.53 2.75
CA GLU A 64 -9.46 -12.75 1.94
C GLU A 64 -8.07 -12.77 2.61
N ILE A 65 -7.05 -12.93 1.77
CA ILE A 65 -5.64 -12.85 2.11
C ILE A 65 -5.08 -11.61 1.42
N VAL A 66 -4.43 -10.75 2.20
CA VAL A 66 -3.78 -9.55 1.70
C VAL A 66 -2.30 -9.59 2.05
N VAL A 67 -1.45 -9.55 1.03
CA VAL A 67 0.02 -9.55 1.17
C VAL A 67 0.59 -8.25 0.63
N PRO A 68 1.06 -7.35 1.53
CA PRO A 68 1.76 -6.16 1.11
C PRO A 68 3.18 -6.49 0.62
N SER A 69 3.61 -5.96 -0.53
CA SER A 69 4.92 -6.25 -1.13
C SER A 69 5.74 -4.98 -1.44
N ASN A 70 7.04 -5.00 -1.13
CA ASN A 70 8.05 -4.02 -1.58
C ASN A 70 8.92 -4.54 -2.73
N LEU A 71 8.68 -5.77 -3.18
CA LEU A 71 9.41 -6.44 -4.26
C LEU A 71 9.21 -5.76 -5.61
N ASP A 72 9.93 -6.22 -6.63
CA ASP A 72 9.65 -5.83 -8.00
C ASP A 72 8.36 -6.48 -8.54
N ARG A 73 8.00 -6.17 -9.79
CA ARG A 73 6.77 -6.65 -10.40
C ARG A 73 6.80 -8.18 -10.64
N VAL A 74 7.94 -8.71 -11.04
CA VAL A 74 8.10 -10.13 -11.41
C VAL A 74 8.09 -10.98 -10.15
N GLU A 75 8.88 -10.61 -9.15
CA GLU A 75 8.95 -11.24 -7.84
C GLU A 75 7.57 -11.19 -7.13
N THR A 76 6.87 -10.06 -7.20
CA THR A 76 5.51 -9.95 -6.61
C THR A 76 4.52 -10.89 -7.30
N ALA A 77 4.59 -11.02 -8.63
CA ALA A 77 3.73 -11.96 -9.36
C ALA A 77 4.05 -13.42 -9.03
N LEU A 78 5.34 -13.74 -8.85
CA LEU A 78 5.79 -15.06 -8.43
C LEU A 78 5.25 -15.41 -7.04
N LEU A 79 5.35 -14.49 -6.07
CA LEU A 79 4.76 -14.70 -4.75
C LEU A 79 3.24 -14.86 -4.79
N ALA A 80 2.56 -14.10 -5.64
CA ALA A 80 1.12 -14.25 -5.79
C ALA A 80 0.77 -15.67 -6.29
N ALA A 81 1.47 -16.19 -7.29
CA ALA A 81 1.28 -17.55 -7.77
C ALA A 81 1.64 -18.61 -6.69
N LEU A 82 2.64 -18.34 -5.87
CA LEU A 82 3.03 -19.20 -4.75
C LEU A 82 1.89 -19.36 -3.72
N LEU A 83 1.10 -18.30 -3.48
CA LEU A 83 -0.07 -18.37 -2.60
C LEU A 83 -1.13 -19.35 -3.13
N GLU A 84 -1.27 -19.52 -4.45
CA GLU A 84 -2.24 -20.43 -5.05
C GLU A 84 -1.86 -21.91 -4.91
N VAL A 85 -0.61 -22.20 -4.53
CA VAL A 85 -0.15 -23.58 -4.26
C VAL A 85 -0.80 -24.14 -2.98
N VAL A 86 -1.25 -23.26 -2.08
CA VAL A 86 -1.85 -23.67 -0.80
C VAL A 86 -3.17 -24.39 -1.05
N ASP A 87 -3.15 -25.71 -0.85
CA ASP A 87 -4.26 -26.61 -1.16
C ASP A 87 -4.96 -27.19 0.09
N ARG A 88 -4.42 -26.92 1.28
CA ARG A 88 -4.91 -27.49 2.54
C ARG A 88 -4.61 -26.59 3.72
N VAL A 89 -5.59 -26.39 4.60
CA VAL A 89 -5.44 -25.68 5.88
C VAL A 89 -5.83 -26.62 7.01
N GLY A 90 -4.86 -26.94 7.87
CA GLY A 90 -5.03 -28.01 8.85
C GLY A 90 -5.36 -29.35 8.16
N PRO A 91 -6.43 -30.06 8.56
CA PRO A 91 -6.87 -31.28 7.89
C PRO A 91 -7.77 -31.02 6.66
N TYR A 92 -8.20 -29.78 6.41
CA TYR A 92 -9.25 -29.49 5.44
C TYR A 92 -8.69 -29.05 4.08
N PRO A 93 -9.25 -29.54 2.97
CA PRO A 93 -8.96 -29.01 1.65
C PRO A 93 -9.24 -27.51 1.58
N ALA A 94 -8.37 -26.79 0.89
CA ALA A 94 -8.47 -25.36 0.69
C ALA A 94 -8.21 -25.00 -0.78
N LYS A 95 -8.75 -23.86 -1.19
CA LYS A 95 -8.51 -23.27 -2.49
C LYS A 95 -8.17 -21.81 -2.32
N VAL A 96 -6.97 -21.43 -2.74
CA VAL A 96 -6.54 -20.03 -2.80
C VAL A 96 -6.55 -19.57 -4.24
N ARG A 97 -7.05 -18.35 -4.48
CA ARG A 97 -7.07 -17.72 -5.80
C ARG A 97 -6.66 -16.27 -5.70
N VAL A 98 -5.66 -15.85 -6.46
CA VAL A 98 -5.29 -14.43 -6.56
C VAL A 98 -6.33 -13.69 -7.39
N GLU A 99 -6.90 -12.64 -6.81
CA GLU A 99 -7.90 -11.81 -7.48
C GLU A 99 -7.23 -10.65 -8.23
N GLU A 100 -6.29 -9.96 -7.57
CA GLU A 100 -5.59 -8.83 -8.17
C GLU A 100 -4.27 -8.50 -7.46
N ILE A 101 -3.39 -7.80 -8.19
CA ILE A 101 -2.18 -7.16 -7.65
C ILE A 101 -2.27 -5.66 -7.92
N LEU A 102 -2.38 -4.86 -6.86
CA LEU A 102 -2.50 -3.41 -6.95
C LEU A 102 -1.14 -2.73 -6.87
N ASP A 103 -0.81 -1.87 -7.84
CA ASP A 103 0.36 -0.97 -7.73
C ASP A 103 -0.01 0.29 -6.96
N LEU A 104 0.43 0.34 -5.70
CA LEU A 104 0.14 1.44 -4.77
C LEU A 104 0.96 2.70 -5.05
N ARG A 105 1.96 2.64 -5.94
CA ARG A 105 2.78 3.82 -6.29
C ARG A 105 2.00 4.81 -7.12
N MET A 106 1.11 4.34 -8.00
CA MET A 106 0.35 5.21 -8.90
C MET A 106 -0.51 6.22 -8.14
N GLU A 107 -1.20 5.76 -7.10
CA GLU A 107 -2.04 6.62 -6.26
C GLU A 107 -1.21 7.66 -5.49
N LYS A 108 -0.04 7.24 -4.99
CA LYS A 108 0.89 8.17 -4.32
C LYS A 108 1.43 9.22 -5.29
N ILE A 109 1.81 8.81 -6.49
CA ILE A 109 2.31 9.71 -7.53
C ILE A 109 1.26 10.76 -7.88
N ARG A 110 -0.01 10.36 -8.05
CA ARG A 110 -1.12 11.30 -8.29
C ARG A 110 -1.25 12.34 -7.18
N LYS A 111 -1.24 11.91 -5.92
CA LYS A 111 -1.29 12.82 -4.75
C LYS A 111 -0.10 13.76 -4.69
N VAL A 112 1.11 13.27 -5.00
CA VAL A 112 2.32 14.08 -5.06
C VAL A 112 2.21 15.14 -6.15
N VAL A 113 1.72 14.79 -7.34
CA VAL A 113 1.53 15.73 -8.46
C VAL A 113 0.52 16.82 -8.11
N GLU A 114 -0.65 16.45 -7.58
CA GLU A 114 -1.66 17.43 -7.15
C GLU A 114 -1.11 18.37 -6.07
N ARG A 115 -0.40 17.83 -5.07
CA ARG A 115 0.23 18.65 -4.04
C ARG A 115 1.31 19.59 -4.59
N ALA A 116 2.10 19.14 -5.55
CA ALA A 116 3.10 19.97 -6.20
C ALA A 116 2.47 21.15 -6.94
N LYS A 117 1.33 20.94 -7.63
CA LYS A 117 0.57 22.02 -8.28
C LYS A 117 0.09 23.08 -7.29
N GLU A 118 -0.49 22.65 -6.16
CA GLU A 118 -0.94 23.56 -5.11
C GLU A 118 0.21 24.42 -4.54
N ILE A 119 1.35 23.79 -4.25
CA ILE A 119 2.53 24.49 -3.73
C ILE A 119 3.01 25.54 -4.74
N LEU A 120 3.11 25.16 -6.02
CA LEU A 120 3.53 26.08 -7.07
C LEU A 120 2.57 27.27 -7.23
N GLN A 121 1.25 27.02 -7.18
CA GLN A 121 0.26 28.10 -7.23
C GLN A 121 0.43 29.11 -6.10
N LYS A 122 0.66 28.64 -4.87
CA LYS A 122 0.93 29.52 -3.71
C LYS A 122 2.20 30.34 -3.91
N MET A 123 3.28 29.71 -4.34
CA MET A 123 4.55 30.42 -4.60
C MET A 123 4.42 31.50 -5.69
N ILE A 124 3.58 31.26 -6.72
CA ILE A 124 3.29 32.25 -7.77
C ILE A 124 2.43 33.40 -7.22
N GLN A 125 1.42 33.10 -6.39
CA GLN A 125 0.59 34.12 -5.76
C GLN A 125 1.37 34.98 -4.77
N GLU A 126 2.28 34.41 -3.98
CA GLU A 126 3.17 35.14 -3.08
C GLU A 126 4.19 36.01 -3.84
N ARG A 127 4.62 35.59 -5.04
CA ARG A 127 5.48 36.40 -5.93
C ARG A 127 4.72 37.49 -6.69
N ARG A 128 3.39 37.44 -6.75
CA ARG A 128 2.60 38.60 -7.17
C ARG A 128 2.60 39.60 -6.02
N ILE A 129 3.71 40.30 -5.87
CA ILE A 129 3.72 41.54 -5.11
C ILE A 129 2.70 42.44 -5.80
N ASP A 130 1.60 42.76 -5.11
CA ASP A 130 0.59 43.64 -5.68
C ASP A 130 1.22 45.03 -5.81
N VAL A 131 1.60 45.40 -7.04
CA VAL A 131 2.27 46.66 -7.33
C VAL A 131 1.44 47.84 -6.81
N LYS A 132 0.11 47.70 -6.73
CA LYS A 132 -0.75 48.70 -6.08
C LYS A 132 -0.51 48.80 -4.58
N GLU A 133 -0.30 47.69 -3.88
CA GLU A 133 -0.02 47.67 -2.45
C GLU A 133 1.36 48.28 -2.15
N ILE A 134 2.36 47.99 -2.98
CA ILE A 134 3.67 48.68 -2.92
C ILE A 134 3.49 50.19 -3.14
N MET A 135 2.79 50.59 -4.20
CA MET A 135 2.58 52.01 -4.52
C MET A 135 1.87 52.74 -3.38
N ASN A 136 0.84 52.11 -2.78
CA ASN A 136 0.12 52.66 -1.65
C ASN A 136 0.97 52.76 -0.38
N ASN A 137 1.83 51.77 -0.11
CA ASN A 137 2.77 51.81 1.01
C ASN A 137 3.81 52.92 0.81
N VAL A 138 4.38 53.06 -0.39
CA VAL A 138 5.31 54.15 -0.72
C VAL A 138 4.66 55.53 -0.56
N ILE A 139 3.42 55.72 -1.04
CA ILE A 139 2.68 56.98 -0.89
C ILE A 139 2.38 57.27 0.58
N ARG A 140 2.01 56.26 1.37
CA ARG A 140 1.81 56.43 2.82
C ARG A 140 3.10 56.86 3.50
N ASP A 141 4.19 56.13 3.28
CA ASP A 141 5.47 56.35 3.95
C ASP A 141 5.98 57.78 3.69
N VAL A 142 5.89 58.25 2.44
CA VAL A 142 6.24 59.63 2.06
C VAL A 142 5.33 60.66 2.72
N ARG A 143 4.01 60.43 2.77
CA ARG A 143 3.07 61.36 3.44
C ARG A 143 3.30 61.46 4.95
N SER A 144 3.62 60.35 5.63
CA SER A 144 3.99 60.39 7.05
C SER A 144 5.30 61.16 7.29
N ALA A 145 6.23 61.15 6.34
CA ALA A 145 7.47 61.93 6.43
C ALA A 145 7.25 63.44 6.23
N GLU A 146 6.23 63.86 5.47
CA GLU A 146 5.88 65.27 5.28
C GLU A 146 5.17 65.91 6.49
N ILE A 147 4.53 65.11 7.36
CA ILE A 147 3.78 65.63 8.52
C ILE A 147 4.71 65.98 9.72
N ILE A 148 5.98 65.57 9.69
CA ILE A 148 6.96 65.78 10.77
C ILE A 148 7.86 67.01 10.52
N LYS A 149 7.52 67.88 9.56
CA LYS A 149 8.32 69.08 9.26
C LYS A 149 7.60 70.39 9.56
#